data_AF-A0A1G5RIX1-F1
#
_entry.id   AF-A0A1G5RIX1-F1
#
_cell.length_a   1.000
_cell.length_b   1.000
_cell.length_c   1.000
_cell.angle_alpha   90.00
_cell.angle_beta   90.00
_cell.angle_gamma   90.00
#
_symmetry.space_group_name_H-M   'P 1'
#
loop_
_entity.id
_entity.type
_entity.pdbx_description
1 polymer ?
#
loop_
_entity_poly.entity_id
_entity_poly.type
_entity_poly.pdbx_seq_one_letter_code
_entity_poly.pdbx_strand_id
1 'polypeptide(L)'
;MQLDYQFDDAAIQAAFKRVQKLGRDTTPITRAIAAVLASESEEAFAKEADPTTGNPWQPLTEKYKAKLAKKGKTGPMLQRSQGGLAMSLSTAYDAVSAAIGANKVYAAIHQWGGLPDMPPGPAAVPARPYMGLSAQGVADIIDIIDTQHAAALKPR
;
A
#
# COMPACT_ATOMS: atom_id res chain seq x y z
N MET A 1 -7.54 10.36 -12.42
CA MET A 1 -6.40 10.71 -11.55
C MET A 1 -5.95 9.43 -10.89
N GLN A 2 -4.71 9.02 -11.15
CA GLN A 2 -4.08 7.85 -10.56
C GLN A 2 -3.12 8.33 -9.48
N LEU A 3 -3.14 7.65 -8.34
CA LEU A 3 -2.25 7.87 -7.22
C LEU A 3 -1.21 6.75 -7.24
N ASP A 4 0.07 7.07 -7.30
CA ASP A 4 1.17 6.11 -7.15
C ASP A 4 1.97 6.46 -5.88
N TYR A 5 2.34 5.45 -5.10
CA TYR A 5 3.13 5.64 -3.86
C TYR A 5 4.53 5.02 -4.01
N GLN A 6 5.55 5.79 -3.64
CA GLN A 6 6.94 5.36 -3.67
C GLN A 6 7.46 5.11 -2.26
N PHE A 7 8.19 4.01 -2.09
CA PHE A 7 8.82 3.61 -0.84
C PHE A 7 10.30 3.96 -0.89
N ASP A 8 10.78 4.76 0.06
CA ASP A 8 12.20 5.08 0.22
C ASP A 8 12.79 4.26 1.38
N ASP A 9 13.22 3.04 1.07
CA ASP A 9 13.86 2.13 2.03
C ASP A 9 15.26 1.74 1.55
N ALA A 10 16.28 2.17 2.28
CA ALA A 10 17.67 1.95 1.91
C ALA A 10 18.06 0.46 1.89
N ALA A 11 17.45 -0.38 2.72
CA ALA A 11 17.74 -1.81 2.77
C ALA A 11 17.17 -2.52 1.53
N ILE A 12 15.94 -2.18 1.13
CA ILE A 12 15.33 -2.69 -0.11
C ILE A 12 16.15 -2.25 -1.33
N GLN A 13 16.55 -0.97 -1.39
CA GLN A 13 17.39 -0.44 -2.47
C GLN A 13 18.74 -1.15 -2.57
N ALA A 14 19.39 -1.41 -1.42
CA ALA A 14 20.65 -2.14 -1.38
C ALA A 14 20.47 -3.59 -1.84
N ALA A 15 19.40 -4.26 -1.41
CA ALA A 15 19.08 -5.63 -1.80
C ALA A 15 18.83 -5.75 -3.32
N PHE A 16 18.05 -4.83 -3.87
CA PHE A 16 17.74 -4.83 -5.30
C PHE A 16 18.98 -4.61 -6.18
N LYS A 17 19.89 -3.71 -5.76
CA LYS A 17 21.19 -3.52 -6.44
C LYS A 17 22.05 -4.79 -6.48
N ARG A 18 21.96 -5.68 -5.49
CA ARG A 18 22.71 -6.96 -5.50
C ARG A 18 22.19 -7.90 -6.58
N VAL A 19 20.88 -7.97 -6.74
CA VAL A 19 20.24 -8.83 -7.75
C VAL A 19 20.47 -8.31 -9.17
N GLN A 20 20.33 -6.99 -9.39
CA GLN A 20 20.55 -6.41 -10.72
C GLN A 20 21.94 -6.71 -11.29
N LYS A 21 22.97 -6.79 -10.42
CA LYS A 21 24.34 -7.13 -10.82
C LYS A 21 24.50 -8.55 -11.39
N LEU A 22 23.56 -9.47 -11.13
CA LEU A 22 23.60 -10.82 -11.67
C LEU A 22 23.20 -10.89 -13.15
N GLY A 23 22.67 -9.81 -13.75
CA GLY A 23 22.32 -9.74 -15.16
C GLY A 23 21.20 -10.71 -15.58
N ARG A 24 20.31 -11.08 -14.65
CA ARG A 24 19.18 -11.97 -14.90
C ARG A 24 17.87 -11.21 -14.97
N ASP A 25 16.84 -11.87 -15.50
CA ASP A 25 15.47 -11.37 -15.44
C ASP A 25 15.00 -11.26 -13.99
N THR A 26 14.79 -10.02 -13.55
CA THR A 26 14.34 -9.63 -12.22
C THR A 26 12.82 -9.44 -12.13
N THR A 27 12.09 -9.61 -13.24
CA THR A 27 10.63 -9.52 -13.28
C THR A 27 9.92 -10.44 -12.26
N PRO A 28 10.39 -11.68 -12.01
CA PRO A 28 9.79 -12.52 -10.96
C PRO A 28 9.92 -11.92 -9.55
N ILE A 29 11.01 -11.19 -9.28
CA ILE A 29 11.28 -10.56 -7.98
C ILE A 29 10.40 -9.34 -7.81
N THR A 30 10.37 -8.43 -8.78
CA THR A 30 9.53 -7.23 -8.72
C THR A 30 8.05 -7.56 -8.70
N ARG A 31 7.62 -8.63 -9.40
CA ARG A 31 6.26 -9.17 -9.27
C ARG A 31 5.94 -9.62 -7.85
N ALA A 32 6.86 -10.33 -7.19
CA ALA A 32 6.66 -10.78 -5.82
C ALA A 32 6.65 -9.60 -4.83
N ILE A 33 7.52 -8.61 -5.02
CA ILE A 33 7.51 -7.35 -4.25
C ILE A 33 6.16 -6.64 -4.41
N ALA A 34 5.66 -6.49 -5.65
CA ALA A 34 4.36 -5.89 -5.90
C ALA A 34 3.21 -6.62 -5.17
N ALA A 35 3.29 -7.94 -5.02
CA ALA A 35 2.32 -8.69 -4.22
C ALA A 35 2.40 -8.37 -2.73
N VAL A 36 3.61 -8.17 -2.17
CA VAL A 36 3.78 -7.71 -0.78
C VAL A 36 3.17 -6.32 -0.59
N LEU A 37 3.40 -5.39 -1.51
CA LEU A 37 2.81 -4.04 -1.44
C LEU A 37 1.27 -4.08 -1.37
N ALA A 38 0.66 -4.97 -2.16
CA ALA A 38 -0.79 -5.18 -2.13
C ALA A 38 -1.24 -5.77 -0.80
N SER A 39 -0.55 -6.80 -0.30
CA SER A 39 -0.86 -7.46 0.97
C SER A 39 -0.83 -6.49 2.15
N GLU A 40 0.20 -5.64 2.22
CA GLU A 40 0.34 -4.62 3.27
C GLU A 40 -0.83 -3.62 3.26
N SER A 41 -1.30 -3.25 2.07
CA SER A 41 -2.47 -2.37 1.94
C SER A 41 -3.77 -3.05 2.32
N GLU A 42 -3.95 -4.31 1.92
CA GLU A 42 -5.10 -5.13 2.33
C GLU A 42 -5.16 -5.29 3.85
N GLU A 43 -4.01 -5.54 4.47
CA GLU A 43 -3.89 -5.66 5.93
C GLU A 43 -4.16 -4.33 6.63
N ALA A 44 -3.66 -3.21 6.11
CA ALA A 44 -3.98 -1.87 6.62
C ALA A 44 -5.50 -1.61 6.63
N PHE A 45 -6.19 -1.97 5.55
CA PHE A 45 -7.66 -1.87 5.50
C PHE A 45 -8.35 -2.81 6.48
N ALA A 46 -7.86 -4.04 6.64
CA ALA A 46 -8.45 -5.03 7.54
C ALA A 46 -8.28 -4.63 9.02
N LYS A 47 -7.12 -4.09 9.37
CA LYS A 47 -6.79 -3.62 10.73
C LYS A 47 -7.29 -2.21 11.02
N GLU A 48 -7.73 -1.47 10.01
CA GLU A 48 -7.99 -0.03 10.08
C GLU A 48 -6.81 0.74 10.69
N ALA A 49 -5.59 0.42 10.26
CA ALA A 49 -4.35 0.92 10.84
C ALA A 49 -3.32 1.29 9.77
N ASP A 50 -2.46 2.24 10.11
CA ASP A 50 -1.31 2.62 9.30
C ASP A 50 -0.33 1.44 9.23
N PRO A 51 0.03 0.95 8.02
CA PRO A 51 0.90 -0.21 7.89
C PRO A 51 2.33 0.04 8.36
N THR A 52 2.83 1.27 8.28
CA THR A 52 4.20 1.63 8.66
C THR A 52 4.34 1.86 10.17
N THR A 53 3.36 2.51 10.78
CA THR A 53 3.44 2.80 12.23
C THR A 53 2.67 1.80 13.10
N GLY A 54 1.77 1.02 12.51
CA GLY A 54 0.85 0.13 13.23
C GLY A 54 -0.26 0.87 13.99
N ASN A 55 -0.29 2.20 13.94
CA ASN A 55 -1.26 3.00 14.69
C ASN A 55 -2.65 2.89 14.06
N PRO A 56 -3.72 2.71 14.88
CA PRO A 56 -5.08 2.70 14.36
C PRO A 56 -5.43 4.06 13.75
N TRP A 57 -6.16 4.02 12.63
CA TRP A 57 -6.71 5.22 12.02
C TRP A 57 -7.69 5.93 12.94
N GLN A 58 -7.81 7.25 12.77
CA GLN A 58 -8.77 8.01 13.56
C GLN A 58 -10.20 7.48 13.31
N PRO A 59 -10.94 7.12 14.38
CA PRO A 59 -12.26 6.54 14.25
C PRO A 59 -13.24 7.55 13.66
N LEU A 60 -14.24 7.04 12.94
CA LEU A 60 -15.37 7.84 12.50
C LEU A 60 -16.20 8.31 13.71
N THR A 61 -16.71 9.53 13.65
CA THR A 61 -17.64 10.03 14.68
C THR A 61 -18.93 9.20 14.70
N GLU A 62 -19.54 9.04 15.87
CA GLU A 62 -20.77 8.26 16.03
C GLU A 62 -21.92 8.78 15.15
N LYS A 63 -22.02 10.12 15.01
CA LYS A 63 -22.97 10.76 14.10
C LYS A 63 -22.76 10.31 12.65
N TYR A 64 -21.51 10.20 12.20
CA TYR A 64 -21.19 9.79 10.84
C TYR A 64 -21.41 8.28 10.65
N LYS A 65 -21.05 7.44 11.63
CA LYS A 65 -21.38 6.01 11.63
C LYS A 65 -22.88 5.77 11.52
N ALA A 66 -23.70 6.47 12.31
CA ALA A 66 -25.17 6.38 12.24
C ALA A 66 -25.72 6.80 10.86
N LYS A 67 -25.15 7.86 10.26
CA LYS A 67 -25.51 8.29 8.90
C LYS A 67 -25.17 7.22 7.85
N LEU A 68 -24.05 6.54 7.98
CA LEU A 68 -23.65 5.45 7.08
C LEU A 68 -24.51 4.20 7.28
N ALA A 69 -24.84 3.85 8.52
CA ALA A 69 -25.73 2.73 8.85
C ALA A 69 -27.12 2.90 8.24
N LYS A 70 -27.70 4.12 8.29
CA LYS A 70 -28.97 4.45 7.60
C LYS A 70 -28.92 4.26 6.08
N LYS A 71 -27.73 4.22 5.48
CA LYS A 71 -27.51 3.97 4.05
C LYS A 71 -27.08 2.53 3.76
N GLY A 72 -27.16 1.62 4.73
CA GLY A 72 -26.72 0.23 4.60
C GLY A 72 -25.19 0.06 4.52
N LYS A 73 -24.39 1.07 4.89
CA LYS A 73 -22.92 1.05 4.80
C LYS A 73 -22.29 0.75 6.16
N THR A 74 -22.46 -0.49 6.63
CA THR A 74 -22.04 -0.95 7.97
C THR A 74 -20.67 -1.65 8.03
N GLY A 75 -19.99 -1.84 6.89
CA GLY A 75 -18.68 -2.51 6.85
C GLY A 75 -17.49 -1.68 7.39
N PRO A 76 -16.27 -2.25 7.32
CA PRO A 76 -15.04 -1.59 7.75
C PRO A 76 -14.79 -0.27 7.02
N MET A 77 -14.16 0.70 7.68
CA MET A 77 -13.73 1.97 7.11
C MET A 77 -12.95 1.73 5.81
N LEU A 78 -13.26 2.53 4.77
CA LEU A 78 -12.69 2.42 3.41
C LEU A 78 -13.01 1.12 2.64
N GLN A 79 -13.73 0.17 3.24
CA GLN A 79 -14.16 -1.10 2.60
C GLN A 79 -15.70 -1.24 2.45
N ARG A 80 -16.47 -0.17 2.67
CA ARG A 80 -17.93 -0.23 2.84
C ARG A 80 -18.74 -0.34 1.55
N SER A 81 -18.12 -0.20 0.40
CA SER A 81 -18.82 -0.12 -0.88
C SER A 81 -18.17 -1.02 -1.92
N GLN A 82 -19.02 -1.70 -2.69
CA GLN A 82 -18.64 -2.26 -3.98
C GLN A 82 -18.04 -1.15 -4.86
N GLY A 83 -16.95 -1.45 -5.55
CA GLY A 83 -16.07 -0.50 -6.24
C GLY A 83 -15.39 0.55 -5.35
N GLY A 84 -15.25 0.31 -4.04
CA GLY A 84 -14.66 1.22 -3.05
C GLY A 84 -13.14 1.40 -3.19
N LEU A 85 -12.51 2.02 -2.18
CA LEU A 85 -11.07 2.33 -2.23
C LEU A 85 -10.20 1.09 -2.26
N ALA A 86 -10.48 0.11 -1.39
CA ALA A 86 -9.72 -1.13 -1.33
C ALA A 86 -9.71 -1.87 -2.69
N MET A 87 -10.87 -1.95 -3.35
CA MET A 87 -10.97 -2.58 -4.68
C MET A 87 -10.48 -1.71 -5.84
N SER A 88 -10.03 -0.49 -5.56
CA SER A 88 -9.43 0.40 -6.56
C SER A 88 -7.91 0.34 -6.59
N LEU A 89 -7.31 -0.43 -5.67
CA LEU A 89 -5.88 -0.65 -5.65
C LEU A 89 -5.44 -1.46 -6.87
N SER A 90 -4.28 -1.10 -7.39
CA SER A 90 -3.62 -1.81 -8.48
C SER A 90 -2.12 -1.79 -8.24
N THR A 91 -1.46 -2.85 -8.67
CA THR A 91 -0.01 -2.94 -8.66
C THR A 91 0.55 -2.93 -10.07
N ALA A 92 1.78 -2.44 -10.21
CA ALA A 92 2.54 -2.47 -11.45
C ALA A 92 3.95 -2.95 -11.14
N TYR A 93 4.59 -3.63 -12.08
CA TYR A 93 5.97 -4.06 -11.96
C TYR A 93 6.61 -4.23 -13.34
N ASP A 94 7.92 -4.01 -13.40
CA ASP A 94 8.78 -4.32 -14.54
C ASP A 94 10.10 -4.91 -14.06
N ALA A 95 11.12 -5.03 -14.91
CA ALA A 95 12.41 -5.59 -14.50
C ALA A 95 13.07 -4.81 -13.35
N VAL A 96 12.80 -3.52 -13.18
CA VAL A 96 13.56 -2.67 -12.23
C VAL A 96 12.69 -1.97 -11.20
N SER A 97 11.37 -2.14 -11.25
CA SER A 97 10.44 -1.46 -10.37
C SER A 97 9.24 -2.33 -9.98
N ALA A 98 8.71 -2.04 -8.80
CA ALA A 98 7.43 -2.54 -8.30
C ALA A 98 6.70 -1.36 -7.64
N ALA A 99 5.41 -1.21 -7.88
CA ALA A 99 4.62 -0.08 -7.44
C ALA A 99 3.20 -0.51 -7.06
N ILE A 100 2.59 0.30 -6.18
CA ILE A 100 1.17 0.23 -5.83
C ILE A 100 0.54 1.61 -5.98
N GLY A 101 -0.72 1.61 -6.42
CA GLY A 101 -1.49 2.81 -6.61
C GLY A 101 -2.99 2.60 -6.52
N ALA A 102 -3.74 3.69 -6.67
CA ALA A 102 -5.20 3.68 -6.62
C ALA A 102 -5.80 4.60 -7.70
N ASN A 103 -6.93 4.21 -8.28
CA ASN A 103 -7.59 4.96 -9.37
C ASN A 103 -8.75 5.88 -8.93
N LYS A 104 -8.93 6.09 -7.61
CA LYS A 104 -9.99 6.95 -7.07
C LYS A 104 -9.46 8.35 -6.74
N VAL A 105 -10.22 9.38 -7.10
CA VAL A 105 -9.88 10.78 -6.81
C VAL A 105 -9.68 11.04 -5.31
N TYR A 106 -10.49 10.40 -4.46
CA TYR A 106 -10.42 10.57 -3.01
C TYR A 106 -9.33 9.70 -2.34
N ALA A 107 -8.61 8.86 -3.10
CA ALA A 107 -7.55 8.00 -2.60
C ALA A 107 -6.43 8.80 -1.93
N ALA A 108 -6.01 9.91 -2.54
CA ALA A 108 -4.95 10.78 -2.04
C ALA A 108 -5.33 11.42 -0.69
N ILE A 109 -6.58 11.86 -0.55
CA ILE A 109 -7.09 12.46 0.69
C ILE A 109 -7.08 11.45 1.84
N HIS A 110 -7.37 10.18 1.56
CA HIS A 110 -7.22 9.15 2.58
C HIS A 110 -5.77 8.76 2.84
N GLN A 111 -4.89 8.75 1.83
CA GLN A 111 -3.49 8.44 2.05
C GLN A 111 -2.77 9.52 2.87
N TRP A 112 -2.99 10.80 2.57
CA TRP A 112 -2.21 11.92 3.14
C TRP A 112 -3.00 12.90 4.00
N GLY A 113 -4.33 12.80 4.01
CA GLY A 113 -5.20 13.77 4.66
C GLY A 113 -5.62 14.92 3.75
N GLY A 114 -6.58 15.71 4.22
CA GLY A 114 -7.03 16.93 3.58
C GLY A 114 -5.98 18.05 3.68
N LEU A 115 -5.82 18.81 2.61
CA LEU A 115 -4.93 19.98 2.61
C LEU A 115 -5.70 21.26 3.02
N PRO A 116 -5.02 22.26 3.61
CA PRO A 116 -5.67 23.50 4.08
C PRO A 116 -6.31 24.35 2.97
N ASP A 117 -5.86 24.20 1.73
CA ASP A 117 -6.37 24.90 0.55
C ASP A 117 -7.59 24.19 -0.09
N MET A 118 -7.98 23.01 0.40
CA MET A 118 -9.20 22.33 -0.02
C MET A 118 -10.45 22.94 0.62
N PRO A 119 -11.66 22.68 0.05
CA PRO A 119 -12.90 23.05 0.71
C PRO A 119 -13.01 22.46 2.13
N PRO A 120 -13.78 23.07 3.05
CA PRO A 120 -13.79 22.70 4.48
C PRO A 120 -14.07 21.21 4.76
N GLY A 121 -14.89 20.56 3.94
CA GLY A 121 -15.20 19.13 4.07
C GLY A 121 -13.97 18.25 3.83
N PRO A 122 -13.40 18.23 2.61
CA PRO A 122 -12.17 17.52 2.30
C PRO A 122 -10.96 17.91 3.17
N ALA A 123 -10.78 19.20 3.47
CA ALA A 123 -9.68 19.70 4.30
C ALA A 123 -9.66 19.09 5.71
N ALA A 124 -10.85 18.80 6.27
CA ALA A 124 -10.98 18.21 7.61
C ALA A 124 -10.84 16.68 7.62
N VAL A 125 -10.57 16.02 6.48
CA VAL A 125 -10.43 14.56 6.44
C VAL A 125 -9.05 14.18 6.98
N PRO A 126 -8.97 13.38 8.06
CA PRO A 126 -7.69 12.92 8.59
C PRO A 126 -7.05 11.91 7.64
N ALA A 127 -5.73 11.88 7.64
CA ALA A 127 -4.95 10.84 6.97
C ALA A 127 -5.31 9.45 7.55
N ARG A 128 -5.37 8.47 6.67
CA ARG A 128 -5.58 7.06 6.92
C ARG A 128 -4.64 6.30 5.97
N PRO A 129 -3.31 6.38 6.20
CA PRO A 129 -2.34 5.79 5.28
C PRO A 129 -2.62 4.29 5.16
N TYR A 130 -2.77 3.81 3.93
CA TYR A 130 -2.98 2.40 3.60
C TYR A 130 -1.92 1.89 2.64
N MET A 131 -1.20 2.75 1.93
CA MET A 131 0.01 2.38 1.19
C MET A 131 1.23 2.72 2.04
N GLY A 132 1.84 1.70 2.64
CA GLY A 132 3.03 1.79 3.48
C GLY A 132 3.60 0.39 3.69
N LEU A 133 4.80 0.31 4.25
CA LEU A 133 5.45 -0.95 4.60
C LEU A 133 5.62 -1.03 6.10
N SER A 134 5.18 -2.14 6.67
CA SER A 134 5.50 -2.59 8.01
C SER A 134 6.94 -3.12 8.08
N ALA A 135 7.47 -3.28 9.29
CA ALA A 135 8.77 -3.93 9.48
C ALA A 135 8.79 -5.36 8.92
N GLN A 136 7.65 -6.07 8.98
CA GLN A 136 7.53 -7.41 8.42
C GLN A 136 7.49 -7.36 6.89
N GLY A 137 6.74 -6.43 6.28
CA GLY A 137 6.72 -6.27 4.83
C GLY A 137 8.10 -5.92 4.25
N VAL A 138 8.90 -5.11 4.94
CA VAL A 138 10.31 -4.87 4.57
C VAL A 138 11.12 -6.17 4.64
N ALA A 139 10.97 -6.95 5.71
CA ALA A 139 11.67 -8.22 5.87
C ALA A 139 11.28 -9.23 4.77
N ASP A 140 10.00 -9.33 4.44
CA ASP A 140 9.48 -10.22 3.39
C ASP A 140 10.05 -9.85 2.01
N ILE A 141 10.13 -8.54 1.70
CA ILE A 141 10.75 -8.05 0.46
C ILE A 141 12.24 -8.44 0.40
N ILE A 142 12.96 -8.30 1.50
CA ILE A 142 14.37 -8.67 1.59
C ILE A 142 14.53 -10.20 1.41
N ASP A 143 13.68 -11.00 2.04
CA ASP A 143 13.71 -12.46 1.92
C ASP A 143 13.41 -12.93 0.49
N ILE A 144 12.43 -12.32 -0.18
CA ILE A 144 12.14 -12.55 -1.60
C ILE A 144 13.39 -12.30 -2.46
N ILE A 145 14.06 -11.17 -2.21
CA ILE A 145 15.26 -10.78 -2.94
C ILE A 145 16.40 -11.78 -2.69
N ASP A 146 16.66 -12.12 -1.44
CA ASP A 146 17.79 -12.98 -1.06
C ASP A 146 17.54 -14.45 -1.48
N THR A 147 16.31 -14.94 -1.38
CA THR A 147 15.91 -16.28 -1.88
C THR A 147 16.14 -16.39 -3.39
N GLN A 148 15.76 -15.36 -4.15
CA GLN A 148 15.94 -15.36 -5.60
C GLN A 148 17.41 -15.17 -6.00
N HIS A 149 18.17 -14.38 -5.23
CA HIS A 149 19.62 -14.30 -5.37
C HIS A 149 20.30 -15.66 -5.16
N ALA A 150 19.92 -16.38 -4.10
CA ALA A 150 20.46 -17.72 -3.81
C ALA A 150 20.07 -18.76 -4.87
N ALA A 151 18.83 -18.72 -5.35
CA ALA A 151 18.39 -19.55 -6.47
C ALA A 151 19.20 -19.25 -7.75
N ALA A 152 19.59 -17.99 -7.94
CA ALA A 152 20.38 -17.60 -9.10
C ALA A 152 21.83 -18.13 -9.05
N LEU A 153 22.43 -18.24 -7.86
CA LEU A 153 23.80 -18.73 -7.71
C LEU A 153 23.95 -20.25 -7.89
N LYS A 154 22.86 -21.02 -7.86
CA LYS A 154 22.92 -22.47 -8.09
C LYS A 154 23.21 -22.77 -9.57
N PRO A 155 24.23 -23.57 -9.90
CA PRO A 155 24.42 -24.05 -11.27
C PRO A 155 23.23 -24.93 -11.67
N ARG A 156 22.79 -24.80 -12.93
CA ARG A 156 21.74 -25.63 -13.53
C ARG A 156 22.22 -27.06 -13.73
#